data_AF-A0A917E6W0-F1
#
_entry.id   AF-A0A917E6W0-F1
#
_cell.length_a   1.000
_cell.length_b   1.000
_cell.length_c   1.000
_cell.angle_alpha   90.00
_cell.angle_beta   90.00
_cell.angle_gamma   90.00
#
_symmetry.space_group_name_H-M   'P 1'
#
loop_
_entity.id
_entity.type
_entity.pdbx_description
1 polymer ?
#
loop_
_entity_poly.entity_id
_entity_poly.type
_entity_poly.pdbx_seq_one_letter_code
_entity_poly.pdbx_strand_id
1 'polypeptide(L)'
;MSHLDLSPAAGALLDQLRAHPSVAVFDQEAAEELVARGFACHIPAIGTIEATESGRLHSSGGLDEAGAGTGAGLTAPAGTPKGAEGEARV
;
A
#
# COMPACT_ATOMS: atom_id res chain seq x y z
N MET A 1 7.12 -16.84 0.26
CA MET A 1 6.98 -15.42 -0.13
C MET A 1 7.96 -15.18 -1.25
N SER A 2 7.48 -14.95 -2.48
CA SER A 2 8.36 -14.62 -3.59
C SER A 2 8.88 -13.21 -3.34
N HIS A 3 10.07 -13.10 -2.75
CA HIS A 3 10.80 -11.85 -2.76
C HIS A 3 10.91 -11.48 -4.24
N LEU A 4 10.28 -10.38 -4.65
CA LEU A 4 10.61 -9.78 -5.92
C LEU A 4 12.10 -9.48 -5.81
N ASP A 5 12.93 -10.25 -6.51
CA ASP A 5 14.39 -10.16 -6.48
C ASP A 5 14.84 -8.89 -7.21
N LEU A 6 14.16 -7.77 -6.96
CA LEU A 6 14.34 -6.49 -7.64
C LEU A 6 15.54 -5.79 -7.03
N SER A 7 16.30 -5.10 -7.88
CA SER A 7 17.28 -4.15 -7.35
C SER A 7 16.59 -3.10 -6.45
N PRO A 8 17.29 -2.56 -5.45
CA PRO A 8 16.75 -1.48 -4.61
C PRO A 8 16.25 -0.27 -5.42
N ALA A 9 16.93 0.04 -6.53
CA ALA A 9 16.54 1.12 -7.44
C ALA A 9 15.24 0.81 -8.19
N ALA A 10 15.09 -0.43 -8.70
CA ALA A 10 13.84 -0.87 -9.33
C ALA A 10 12.67 -0.91 -8.35
N GLY A 11 12.91 -1.32 -7.10
CA GLY A 11 11.90 -1.25 -6.04
C GLY A 11 11.43 0.18 -5.76
N ALA A 12 12.37 1.12 -5.62
CA ALA A 12 12.05 2.53 -5.39
C ALA A 12 11.31 3.16 -6.57
N LEU A 13 11.72 2.87 -7.81
CA LEU A 13 11.05 3.35 -9.02
C LEU A 13 9.63 2.80 -9.14
N LEU A 14 9.42 1.52 -8.81
CA LEU A 14 8.09 0.91 -8.81
C LEU A 14 7.18 1.54 -7.75
N ASP A 15 7.72 1.96 -6.60
CA ASP A 15 6.97 2.68 -5.57
C ASP A 15 6.57 4.08 -6.04
N GLN A 16 7.51 4.79 -6.67
CA GLN A 16 7.27 6.11 -7.25
C GLN A 16 6.18 6.08 -8.33
N LEU A 17 6.16 5.03 -9.15
CA LEU A 17 5.13 4.80 -10.17
C LEU A 17 3.73 4.48 -9.62
N ARG A 18 3.60 4.19 -8.31
CA ARG A 18 2.27 4.10 -7.68
C ARG A 18 1.73 5.45 -7.28
N ALA A 19 2.59 6.33 -6.78
CA ALA A 19 2.20 7.68 -6.44
C ALA A 19 1.95 8.52 -7.70
N HIS A 20 2.70 8.25 -8.76
CA HIS A 20 2.63 8.97 -10.03
C HIS A 20 2.47 7.97 -11.19
N PRO A 21 1.37 8.05 -11.98
CA PRO A 21 1.10 7.08 -13.03
C PRO A 21 2.20 7.03 -14.11
N SER A 22 2.95 8.11 -14.28
CA SER A 22 4.08 8.24 -15.20
C SER A 22 5.22 9.00 -14.55
N VAL A 23 6.46 8.53 -14.73
CA VAL A 23 7.68 9.20 -14.27
C VAL A 23 8.59 9.50 -15.45
N ALA A 24 9.08 10.74 -15.57
CA ALA A 24 9.97 11.17 -16.64
C ALA A 24 11.47 11.14 -16.26
N VAL A 25 11.77 11.20 -14.96
CA VAL A 25 13.14 11.14 -14.44
C VAL A 25 13.26 9.88 -13.61
N PHE A 26 13.95 8.90 -14.15
CA PHE A 26 14.13 7.59 -13.54
C PHE A 26 15.52 7.04 -13.89
N ASP A 27 15.95 6.06 -13.11
CA ASP A 27 17.16 5.32 -13.41
C ASP A 27 16.92 4.33 -14.55
N GLN A 28 17.75 4.38 -15.58
CA GLN A 28 17.60 3.58 -16.81
C GLN A 28 17.71 2.08 -16.53
N GLU A 29 18.66 1.65 -15.68
CA GLU A 29 18.88 0.23 -15.36
C GLU A 29 17.71 -0.32 -14.55
N ALA A 30 17.22 0.46 -13.58
CA ALA A 30 16.02 0.12 -12.81
C ALA A 30 14.77 0.02 -13.69
N ALA A 31 14.60 0.96 -14.63
CA ALA A 31 13.50 0.96 -15.59
C ALA A 31 13.53 -0.29 -16.49
N GLU A 32 14.70 -0.63 -17.04
CA GLU A 32 14.87 -1.82 -17.87
C GLU A 32 14.59 -3.11 -17.10
N GLU A 33 14.98 -3.19 -15.83
CA GLU A 33 14.67 -4.33 -14.97
C GLU A 33 13.16 -4.49 -14.74
N LEU A 34 12.45 -3.40 -14.45
CA LEU A 34 10.99 -3.43 -14.28
C LEU A 34 10.27 -3.80 -15.59
N VAL A 35 10.76 -3.30 -16.72
CA VAL A 35 10.23 -3.63 -18.05
C VAL A 35 10.48 -5.09 -18.41
N ALA A 36 11.69 -5.59 -18.19
CA ALA A 36 12.06 -6.98 -18.45
C ALA A 36 11.23 -7.97 -17.62
N ARG A 37 10.81 -7.56 -16.42
CA ARG A 37 9.95 -8.34 -15.53
C ARG A 37 8.45 -8.10 -15.74
N GLY A 38 8.09 -7.21 -16.66
CA GLY A 38 6.70 -6.90 -16.98
C GLY A 38 5.96 -6.07 -15.92
N PHE A 39 6.68 -5.41 -15.01
CA PHE A 39 6.10 -4.52 -13.99
C PHE A 39 5.93 -3.08 -14.47
N ALA A 40 6.67 -2.68 -15.49
CA ALA A 40 6.55 -1.35 -16.09
C ALA A 40 6.65 -1.42 -17.61
N CYS A 41 6.23 -0.36 -18.29
CA CYS A 41 6.42 -0.17 -19.72
C CYS A 41 7.01 1.21 -19.99
N HIS A 42 7.97 1.26 -20.92
CA HIS A 42 8.54 2.52 -21.37
C HIS A 42 7.62 3.14 -22.43
N ILE A 43 7.40 4.45 -22.35
CA ILE A 43 6.63 5.23 -23.32
C ILE A 43 7.60 6.15 -24.07
N PRO A 44 8.14 5.69 -25.23
CA PRO A 44 9.17 6.43 -25.97
C PRO A 44 8.66 7.78 -26.48
N ALA A 45 7.36 7.90 -26.71
CA ALA A 45 6.74 9.11 -27.26
C ALA A 45 6.92 10.34 -26.34
N ILE A 46 6.95 10.11 -25.03
CA ILE A 46 7.08 11.17 -24.01
C ILE A 46 8.30 10.98 -23.10
N GLY A 47 9.09 9.92 -23.33
CA GLY A 47 10.29 9.62 -22.54
C GLY A 47 9.98 9.29 -21.08
N THR A 48 8.81 8.69 -20.81
CA THR A 48 8.40 8.32 -19.46
C THR A 48 8.32 6.82 -19.30
N ILE A 49 8.29 6.36 -18.05
CA ILE A 49 7.93 5.00 -17.69
C ILE A 49 6.60 5.00 -16.94
N GLU A 50 5.76 3.98 -17.20
CA GLU A 50 4.49 3.75 -16.51
C GLU A 50 4.46 2.35 -15.90
N ALA A 51 3.82 2.20 -14.74
CA ALA A 51 3.61 0.88 -14.14
C ALA A 51 2.52 0.10 -14.91
N THR A 52 2.77 -1.19 -15.17
CA THR A 52 1.76 -2.10 -15.69
C THR A 52 0.78 -2.51 -14.59
N GLU A 53 -0.30 -3.19 -14.96
CA GLU A 53 -1.22 -3.79 -13.98
C GLU A 53 -0.51 -4.75 -13.03
N SER A 54 0.38 -5.59 -13.54
CA SER A 54 1.22 -6.47 -12.74
C SER A 54 2.10 -5.70 -11.76
N GLY A 55 2.73 -4.59 -12.18
CA GLY A 55 3.56 -3.76 -11.30
C GLY A 55 2.78 -3.10 -10.17
N ARG A 56 1.51 -2.72 -10.44
CA ARG A 56 0.60 -2.19 -9.41
C ARG A 56 0.18 -3.25 -8.39
N LEU A 57 -0.09 -4.48 -8.86
CA LEU A 57 -0.54 -5.58 -8.01
C LEU A 57 0.58 -6.22 -7.17
N HIS A 58 1.79 -6.36 -7.75
CA HIS A 58 2.87 -7.12 -7.12
C HIS A 58 3.54 -6.43 -5.94
N SER A 59 3.28 -5.14 -5.73
CA SER A 59 3.88 -4.45 -4.61
C SER A 59 3.11 -4.52 -3.30
N SER A 60 2.15 -5.43 -3.19
CA SER A 60 1.60 -5.81 -1.89
C SER A 60 2.56 -6.68 -1.06
N GLY A 61 3.83 -6.82 -1.46
CA GLY A 61 4.89 -7.47 -0.71
C GLY A 61 5.48 -6.60 0.39
N GLY A 62 4.73 -6.39 1.48
CA GLY A 62 5.33 -6.10 2.79
C GLY A 62 5.18 -4.67 3.33
N LEU A 63 3.96 -4.23 3.59
CA LEU A 63 3.61 -3.43 4.79
C LEU A 63 2.18 -3.78 5.24
N ASP A 64 1.89 -5.07 5.43
CA ASP A 64 0.86 -5.50 6.39
C ASP A 64 1.60 -6.17 7.57
N GLU A 65 2.44 -5.37 8.23
CA GLU A 65 2.71 -5.57 9.65
C GLU A 65 2.39 -4.27 10.41
N ALA A 66 1.35 -3.56 9.96
CA ALA A 66 0.52 -2.89 10.93
C ALA A 66 -0.19 -4.02 11.67
N GLY A 67 0.10 -4.17 12.96
CA GLY A 67 -0.65 -5.00 13.88
C GLY A 67 -2.11 -4.55 14.01
N ALA A 68 -2.88 -4.60 12.93
CA ALA A 68 -4.32 -4.69 12.96
C ALA A 68 -4.65 -6.16 13.24
N GLY A 69 -4.33 -6.56 14.47
CA GLY A 69 -5.08 -7.61 15.12
C GLY A 69 -6.56 -7.27 14.89
N THR A 70 -7.20 -8.08 14.05
CA THR A 70 -8.65 -8.18 13.98
C THR A 70 -9.10 -8.76 15.31
N GLY A 71 -9.13 -7.88 16.32
CA GLY A 71 -9.89 -8.02 17.53
C GLY A 71 -10.91 -6.91 17.45
N ALA A 72 -12.08 -7.22 16.92
CA ALA A 72 -13.29 -6.46 17.15
C ALA A 72 -13.59 -6.52 18.67
N GLY A 73 -12.86 -5.75 19.44
CA GLY A 73 -13.11 -5.47 20.84
C GLY A 73 -13.62 -4.05 20.91
N LEU A 74 -14.93 -3.87 20.81
CA LEU A 74 -15.63 -2.70 21.32
C LEU A 74 -15.24 -2.53 22.79
N THR A 75 -14.18 -1.77 23.07
CA THR A 75 -14.00 -1.19 24.40
C THR A 75 -14.95 0.00 24.47
N ALA A 76 -16.19 -0.32 24.86
CA ALA A 76 -17.08 0.67 25.44
C ALA A 76 -16.31 1.44 26.52
N PRO A 77 -16.38 2.79 26.58
CA PRO A 77 -15.99 3.48 27.79
C PRO A 77 -16.88 2.95 28.93
N ALA A 78 -16.22 2.35 29.92
CA ALA A 78 -16.84 1.99 31.18
C ALA A 78 -17.53 3.22 31.77
N GLY A 79 -18.83 3.08 32.04
CA GLY A 79 -19.62 4.14 32.65
C GLY A 79 -21.11 3.91 32.50
N THR A 80 -21.61 2.81 33.04
CA THR A 80 -23.04 2.63 33.32
C THR A 80 -23.52 3.77 34.22
N PRO A 81 -24.41 4.69 33.82
CA PRO A 81 -25.25 5.34 34.82
C PRO A 81 -26.20 4.27 35.34
N LYS A 82 -26.13 3.99 36.65
CA LYS A 82 -27.07 3.12 37.35
C LYS A 82 -28.48 3.70 37.22
N GLY A 83 -29.21 3.25 36.21
CA GLY A 83 -30.63 3.51 36.02
C GLY A 83 -31.45 2.31 36.50
N ALA A 84 -31.82 2.35 37.78
CA ALA A 84 -32.91 1.64 38.44
C ALA A 84 -32.80 2.11 39.91
N GLU A 85 -33.81 2.63 40.60
CA GLU A 85 -35.22 2.30 40.63
C GLU A 85 -35.99 3.55 41.07
N GLY A 86 -37.23 3.70 40.61
CA GLY A 86 -38.11 4.75 41.11
C GLY A 86 -38.46 4.52 42.58
N GLU A 87 -38.67 5.60 43.33
CA GLU A 87 -39.83 5.68 44.19
C GLU A 87 -40.16 7.15 44.44
N ALA A 88 -41.37 7.53 44.04
CA ALA A 88 -42.02 8.73 44.53
C ALA A 88 -42.47 8.46 45.96
N ARG A 89 -42.06 9.31 46.91
CA ARG A 89 -42.86 9.54 48.12
C ARG A 89 -42.93 11.03 48.43
N VAL A 90 -44.18 11.46 48.47
CA VAL A 90 -44.69 12.69 49.07
C VAL A 90 -44.48 12.64 50.58
#